data_AF-A0A850XN26-F1
#
_entry.id   AF-A0A850XN26-F1
#
_cell.length_a   1.000
_cell.length_b   1.000
_cell.length_c   1.000
_cell.angle_alpha   90.00
_cell.angle_beta   90.00
_cell.angle_gamma   90.00
#
_symmetry.space_group_name_H-M   'P 1'
#
loop_
_entity.id
_entity.type
_entity.pdbx_description
1 polymer ?
#
loop_
_entity_poly.entity_id
_entity_poly.type
_entity_poly.pdbx_seq_one_letter_code
_entity_poly.pdbx_strand_id
1 'polypeptide(L)'
;MWLKSEILLLYCIASEVWMTRQLDSRKKVPRGLYSVEDSGSAKGNRLKRSLYQGRSCRVRGCCTGRDDGCSFNIISKAAVCYCDQFCTSGSPGPVDCCADYWEVCDHPAEPTRSDEPWPPPASGCYKDGQYYGEGTIIKDNCNSCKCFQGLWKCSKEVCLVRQDLIQRINSGDYGWKADNYSQFWGMTVGEGFKKRLGTFPPSHSLLNMREASGNSLPEEKFPEFFSATYKWPDWIHDPLDQRNCGASWAFSTASVAADRITIRSEGQITDNLSAQNLISCDTRNQHGCNGGSIDGAWRYLKTHGVVSYACYPSFWNDHLQPSSENRCYVSSEYGKNHTNGPCPNALEESNRLYLCASHYRVSSKETVIMKEIMDKGPVQAIMKVYEDFFLYKEGIYRCSQKAGSKWRTHSVKLLG
;
A
#
# COMPACT_ATOMS: atom_id res chain seq x y z
N MET A 1 -53.35 -24.60 -31.53
CA MET A 1 -52.13 -25.44 -31.56
C MET A 1 -51.14 -24.77 -30.61
N TRP A 2 -50.84 -25.22 -29.38
CA TRP A 2 -50.70 -26.60 -28.87
C TRP A 2 -49.73 -27.41 -29.76
N LEU A 3 -48.64 -28.04 -29.31
CA LEU A 3 -48.04 -28.31 -27.99
C LEU A 3 -46.54 -27.89 -27.99
N LYS A 4 -45.80 -27.61 -26.90
CA LYS A 4 -45.59 -28.29 -25.59
C LYS A 4 -44.67 -29.53 -25.67
N SER A 5 -43.43 -29.39 -25.18
CA SER A 5 -42.55 -30.36 -24.50
C SER A 5 -41.26 -29.60 -24.09
N GLU A 6 -40.82 -29.41 -22.84
CA GLU A 6 -40.87 -30.21 -21.58
C GLU A 6 -40.19 -31.59 -21.72
N ILE A 7 -39.46 -32.17 -20.75
CA ILE A 7 -38.75 -31.67 -19.53
C ILE A 7 -37.74 -32.75 -19.06
N LEU A 8 -36.65 -32.36 -18.37
CA LEU A 8 -35.94 -33.05 -17.24
C LEU A 8 -34.42 -32.69 -17.20
N LEU A 9 -33.67 -32.75 -16.08
CA LEU A 9 -33.80 -32.12 -14.74
C LEU A 9 -32.41 -32.05 -14.04
N LEU A 10 -32.22 -31.04 -13.16
CA LEU A 10 -31.41 -31.04 -11.89
C LEU A 10 -29.87 -31.31 -11.86
N TYR A 11 -29.17 -30.38 -11.20
CA TYR A 11 -28.87 -30.59 -9.77
C TYR A 11 -28.90 -29.28 -8.96
N CYS A 12 -29.72 -29.26 -7.91
CA CYS A 12 -29.68 -28.26 -6.84
C CYS A 12 -29.62 -29.00 -5.51
N ILE A 13 -28.74 -28.59 -4.60
CA ILE A 13 -29.02 -28.66 -3.17
C ILE A 13 -28.56 -27.33 -2.56
N ALA A 14 -29.50 -26.61 -1.96
CA ALA A 14 -29.24 -25.53 -1.03
C ALA A 14 -29.89 -25.91 0.30
N SER A 15 -29.24 -25.57 1.41
CA SER A 15 -29.85 -25.49 2.75
C SER A 15 -29.11 -24.42 3.55
N GLU A 16 -29.85 -23.44 4.04
CA GLU A 16 -29.38 -22.31 4.86
C GLU A 16 -29.53 -22.59 6.38
N VAL A 17 -29.38 -21.50 7.16
CA VAL A 17 -29.95 -21.24 8.50
C VAL A 17 -29.25 -22.02 9.66
N TRP A 18 -28.90 -21.43 10.81
CA TRP A 18 -29.71 -20.56 11.69
C TRP A 18 -28.92 -19.50 12.46
N MET A 19 -29.58 -18.38 12.77
CA MET A 19 -29.13 -17.36 13.72
C MET A 19 -30.13 -17.31 14.88
N THR A 20 -29.68 -17.32 16.14
CA THR A 20 -30.55 -16.96 17.28
C THR A 20 -29.78 -16.28 18.41
N ARG A 21 -30.24 -15.07 18.75
CA ARG A 21 -30.19 -14.54 20.12
C ARG A 21 -31.37 -15.12 20.91
N GLN A 22 -31.20 -15.32 22.21
CA GLN A 22 -32.31 -15.10 23.14
C GLN A 22 -31.82 -14.59 24.50
N LEU A 23 -32.75 -14.00 25.25
CA LEU A 23 -32.54 -13.21 26.46
C LEU A 23 -33.49 -13.73 27.56
N ASP A 24 -33.04 -13.58 28.80
CA ASP A 24 -33.85 -13.46 30.03
C ASP A 24 -34.59 -14.70 30.57
N SER A 25 -34.31 -15.04 31.84
CA SER A 25 -35.36 -15.39 32.80
C SER A 25 -34.88 -15.24 34.25
N ARG A 26 -35.54 -14.34 34.98
CA ARG A 26 -35.46 -14.17 36.44
C ARG A 26 -35.86 -15.45 37.21
N LYS A 27 -35.30 -15.65 38.43
CA LYS A 27 -36.09 -15.74 39.68
C LYS A 27 -35.29 -15.91 41.00
N LYS A 28 -35.65 -15.02 41.95
CA LYS A 28 -35.85 -15.23 43.41
C LYS A 28 -34.65 -15.44 44.38
N VAL A 29 -34.53 -14.41 45.23
CA VAL A 29 -33.97 -14.37 46.60
C VAL A 29 -34.92 -15.10 47.59
N PRO A 30 -34.40 -15.80 48.63
CA PRO A 30 -34.39 -15.29 50.03
C PRO A 30 -32.99 -15.46 50.68
N ARG A 31 -32.40 -14.49 51.40
CA ARG A 31 -32.72 -13.95 52.74
C ARG A 31 -32.84 -14.99 53.87
N GLY A 32 -31.76 -15.09 54.65
CA GLY A 32 -31.59 -15.66 55.98
C GLY A 32 -30.09 -15.59 56.28
N LEU A 33 -29.54 -14.68 57.08
CA LEU A 33 -29.86 -14.31 58.46
C LEU A 33 -29.79 -15.51 59.41
N TYR A 34 -28.58 -15.86 59.85
CA TYR A 34 -28.34 -16.38 61.20
C TYR A 34 -26.96 -15.94 61.70
N SER A 35 -26.96 -15.24 62.83
CA SER A 35 -25.81 -15.00 63.67
C SER A 35 -25.51 -16.24 64.53
N VAL A 36 -24.24 -16.58 64.69
CA VAL A 36 -23.78 -17.45 65.78
C VAL A 36 -22.53 -16.79 66.38
N GLU A 37 -22.60 -16.46 67.65
CA GLU A 37 -21.48 -15.97 68.46
C GLU A 37 -20.70 -17.14 69.10
N ASP A 38 -19.45 -16.85 69.46
CA ASP A 38 -18.63 -17.48 70.51
C ASP A 38 -18.57 -19.02 70.63
N SER A 39 -17.36 -19.56 70.42
CA SER A 39 -16.35 -19.68 71.49
C SER A 39 -15.21 -20.63 71.09
N GLY A 40 -13.98 -20.43 71.62
CA GLY A 40 -12.88 -21.39 71.42
C GLY A 40 -11.48 -20.78 71.39
N SER A 41 -10.86 -20.62 72.57
CA SER A 41 -9.49 -20.12 72.70
C SER A 41 -8.44 -21.18 72.35
N ALA A 42 -7.53 -20.87 71.41
CA ALA A 42 -6.22 -21.52 71.31
C ALA A 42 -5.17 -20.54 70.75
N LYS A 43 -4.05 -20.37 71.47
CA LYS A 43 -2.97 -19.43 71.11
C LYS A 43 -2.15 -19.97 69.93
N GLY A 44 -1.95 -19.17 68.89
CA GLY A 44 -1.04 -19.45 67.77
C GLY A 44 -0.46 -18.15 67.19
N ASN A 45 0.86 -18.08 67.07
CA ASN A 45 1.66 -16.87 66.84
C ASN A 45 1.15 -15.90 65.75
N ARG A 46 1.18 -14.60 66.08
CA ARG A 46 0.99 -13.48 65.14
C ARG A 46 2.11 -13.42 64.08
N LEU A 47 1.91 -14.06 62.94
CA LEU A 47 2.49 -13.57 61.68
C LEU A 47 1.58 -12.46 61.15
N LYS A 48 2.15 -11.28 60.86
CA LYS A 48 1.44 -10.20 60.17
C LYS A 48 1.07 -10.69 58.77
N ARG A 49 -0.17 -11.19 58.59
CA ARG A 49 -0.71 -11.44 57.25
C ARG A 49 -0.79 -10.11 56.51
N SER A 50 0.05 -9.97 55.49
CA SER A 50 -0.08 -8.94 54.47
C SER A 50 -1.50 -9.00 53.87
N LEU A 51 -2.14 -7.84 53.71
CA LEU A 51 -3.46 -7.72 53.08
C LEU A 51 -3.27 -7.83 51.55
N TYR A 52 -3.38 -9.04 51.01
CA TYR A 52 -3.18 -9.32 49.59
C TYR A 52 -4.40 -8.93 48.72
N GLN A 53 -4.68 -7.62 48.65
CA GLN A 53 -5.64 -7.05 47.71
C GLN A 53 -5.21 -7.29 46.26
N GLY A 54 -5.72 -8.36 45.62
CA GLY A 54 -5.78 -8.57 44.16
C GLY A 54 -4.45 -8.61 43.38
N ARG A 55 -3.29 -8.40 44.01
CA ARG A 55 -1.99 -8.25 43.34
C ARG A 55 -1.14 -9.52 43.24
N SER A 56 -1.58 -10.63 43.86
CA SER A 56 -0.76 -11.84 44.02
C SER A 56 -0.33 -12.48 42.68
N CYS A 57 -1.27 -12.71 41.76
CA CYS A 57 -0.96 -13.21 40.41
C CYS A 57 0.08 -12.37 39.67
N ARG A 58 0.20 -11.08 40.00
CA ARG A 58 1.11 -10.14 39.36
C ARG A 58 2.59 -10.35 39.74
N VAL A 59 2.87 -11.25 40.70
CA VAL A 59 4.22 -11.54 41.21
C VAL A 59 4.67 -12.96 40.86
N ARG A 60 3.75 -13.95 40.86
CA ARG A 60 4.07 -15.38 40.62
C ARG A 60 3.16 -16.10 39.60
N GLY A 61 2.16 -15.43 39.03
CA GLY A 61 1.14 -16.05 38.19
C GLY A 61 -0.12 -16.50 38.95
N CYS A 62 -1.19 -16.73 38.19
CA CYS A 62 -2.42 -17.38 38.64
C CYS A 62 -2.37 -18.89 38.34
N CYS A 63 -3.35 -19.64 38.84
CA CYS A 63 -3.60 -21.02 38.46
C CYS A 63 -4.03 -21.11 36.99
N THR A 64 -3.70 -22.24 36.37
CA THR A 64 -4.10 -22.58 35.01
C THR A 64 -5.59 -22.87 34.93
N GLY A 65 -6.26 -22.37 33.88
CA GLY A 65 -7.70 -22.55 33.69
C GLY A 65 -8.60 -21.56 34.44
N ARG A 66 -8.03 -20.52 35.08
CA ARG A 66 -8.76 -19.40 35.71
C ARG A 66 -9.83 -18.80 34.79
N ASP A 67 -11.07 -18.72 35.29
CA ASP A 67 -12.17 -17.96 34.70
C ASP A 67 -12.47 -16.67 35.49
N ASP A 68 -12.20 -15.51 34.89
CA ASP A 68 -12.50 -14.18 35.46
C ASP A 68 -14.00 -13.91 35.62
N GLY A 69 -14.87 -14.61 34.86
CA GLY A 69 -16.33 -14.52 34.97
C GLY A 69 -16.90 -15.26 36.19
N CYS A 70 -16.11 -16.14 36.81
CA CYS A 70 -16.52 -17.02 37.90
C CYS A 70 -15.66 -16.71 39.13
N SER A 71 -16.13 -15.83 40.02
CA SER A 71 -15.34 -15.37 41.18
C SER A 71 -16.14 -15.23 42.48
N PHE A 72 -15.45 -15.41 43.61
CA PHE A 72 -16.02 -15.34 44.96
C PHE A 72 -15.10 -14.60 45.94
N ASN A 73 -15.64 -13.66 46.71
CA ASN A 73 -14.85 -12.89 47.69
C ASN A 73 -14.74 -13.61 49.03
N ILE A 74 -13.55 -14.12 49.37
CA ILE A 74 -13.25 -14.60 50.73
C ILE A 74 -12.97 -13.40 51.64
N ILE A 75 -14.03 -12.88 52.28
CA ILE A 75 -13.95 -11.76 53.23
C ILE A 75 -12.95 -12.06 54.37
N SER A 76 -12.95 -13.29 54.91
CA SER A 76 -12.07 -13.71 56.01
C SER A 76 -10.58 -13.78 55.66
N LYS A 77 -10.23 -13.76 54.36
CA LYS A 77 -8.84 -13.72 53.85
C LYS A 77 -8.53 -12.43 53.10
N ALA A 78 -9.48 -11.50 52.97
CA ALA A 78 -9.41 -10.31 52.12
C ALA A 78 -8.96 -10.64 50.67
N ALA A 79 -9.45 -11.76 50.14
CA ALA A 79 -8.98 -12.38 48.90
C ALA A 79 -10.16 -12.68 47.94
N VAL A 80 -9.84 -12.85 46.65
CA VAL A 80 -10.79 -13.24 45.61
C VAL A 80 -10.41 -14.62 45.10
N CYS A 81 -11.34 -15.57 45.16
CA CYS A 81 -11.30 -16.82 44.44
C CYS A 81 -11.74 -16.61 43.01
N TYR A 82 -11.14 -17.37 42.10
CA TYR A 82 -11.61 -17.56 40.75
C TYR A 82 -11.80 -19.06 40.54
N CYS A 83 -12.67 -19.45 39.61
CA CYS A 83 -12.87 -20.85 39.28
C CYS A 83 -11.73 -21.32 38.38
N ASP A 84 -11.08 -22.43 38.73
CA ASP A 84 -9.90 -22.98 38.06
C ASP A 84 -9.95 -24.51 37.94
N GLN A 85 -8.87 -25.12 37.45
CA GLN A 85 -8.70 -26.57 37.44
C GLN A 85 -8.00 -27.05 38.73
N PHE A 86 -8.78 -27.74 39.57
CA PHE A 86 -8.39 -28.56 40.74
C PHE A 86 -8.07 -27.82 42.06
N CYS A 87 -9.08 -27.75 42.94
CA CYS A 87 -8.89 -27.59 44.39
C CYS A 87 -9.04 -28.95 45.10
N THR A 88 -8.00 -29.42 45.82
CA THR A 88 -8.11 -30.65 46.63
C THR A 88 -8.78 -30.38 47.97
N SER A 89 -9.90 -31.07 48.22
CA SER A 89 -10.79 -30.79 49.34
C SER A 89 -10.38 -31.46 50.66
N GLY A 90 -10.35 -30.66 51.73
CA GLY A 90 -10.20 -31.12 53.11
C GLY A 90 -11.24 -30.46 54.01
N SER A 91 -12.27 -31.20 54.42
CA SER A 91 -13.29 -30.76 55.38
C SER A 91 -12.69 -30.41 56.77
N PRO A 92 -13.30 -29.51 57.57
CA PRO A 92 -14.68 -29.03 57.46
C PRO A 92 -14.79 -27.52 57.13
N GLY A 93 -15.22 -27.23 55.90
CA GLY A 93 -15.55 -25.90 55.41
C GLY A 93 -16.13 -25.99 53.99
N PRO A 94 -16.82 -24.94 53.48
CA PRO A 94 -17.33 -24.93 52.11
C PRO A 94 -16.18 -25.11 51.11
N VAL A 95 -16.40 -25.99 50.13
CA VAL A 95 -15.35 -26.90 49.63
C VAL A 95 -14.46 -26.33 48.51
N ASP A 96 -14.88 -25.31 47.78
CA ASP A 96 -14.25 -24.85 46.52
C ASP A 96 -13.94 -23.34 46.50
N CYS A 97 -13.18 -22.85 47.48
CA CYS A 97 -12.73 -21.45 47.50
C CYS A 97 -11.27 -21.33 47.99
N CYS A 98 -10.34 -21.67 47.09
CA CYS A 98 -8.92 -21.28 47.20
C CYS A 98 -8.70 -19.95 46.49
N ALA A 99 -7.90 -19.06 47.09
CA ALA A 99 -7.60 -17.78 46.48
C ALA A 99 -6.56 -18.02 45.36
N ASP A 100 -6.95 -17.73 44.12
CA ASP A 100 -6.21 -18.07 42.88
C ASP A 100 -4.82 -17.40 42.85
N TYR A 101 -3.84 -18.09 43.40
CA TYR A 101 -2.45 -17.69 43.58
C TYR A 101 -1.58 -18.91 43.27
N TRP A 102 -0.46 -18.73 42.56
CA TRP A 102 0.50 -19.81 42.26
C TRP A 102 0.81 -20.75 43.45
N GLU A 103 0.94 -20.19 44.66
CA GLU A 103 1.28 -20.92 45.90
C GLU A 103 0.20 -21.90 46.41
N VAL A 104 -1.00 -21.92 45.80
CA VAL A 104 -2.08 -22.86 46.13
C VAL A 104 -2.60 -23.66 44.93
N CYS A 105 -1.98 -23.53 43.75
CA CYS A 105 -2.33 -24.31 42.57
C CYS A 105 -1.74 -25.73 42.66
N ASP A 106 -2.47 -26.73 42.19
CA ASP A 106 -2.07 -28.15 42.30
C ASP A 106 -1.08 -28.60 41.20
N HIS A 107 0.06 -27.91 41.03
CA HIS A 107 1.02 -28.16 39.93
C HIS A 107 2.50 -28.29 40.37
N PRO A 108 3.35 -29.07 39.64
CA PRO A 108 4.61 -29.60 40.20
C PRO A 108 5.89 -28.79 39.90
N ALA A 109 5.82 -27.68 39.15
CA ALA A 109 7.00 -26.91 38.74
C ALA A 109 6.69 -25.40 38.60
N GLU A 110 7.51 -24.54 39.22
CA GLU A 110 7.41 -23.08 39.05
C GLU A 110 7.60 -22.69 37.56
N PRO A 111 6.76 -21.80 36.99
CA PRO A 111 6.99 -21.27 35.66
C PRO A 111 8.29 -20.47 35.63
N THR A 112 9.08 -20.67 34.57
CA THR A 112 10.35 -19.95 34.38
C THR A 112 10.09 -18.45 34.37
N ARG A 113 10.67 -17.76 35.35
CA ARG A 113 10.68 -16.29 35.46
C ARG A 113 11.18 -15.70 34.14
N SER A 114 10.44 -14.76 33.54
CA SER A 114 10.99 -13.99 32.44
C SER A 114 12.15 -13.14 32.96
N ASP A 115 13.27 -13.10 32.23
CA ASP A 115 14.46 -12.31 32.61
C ASP A 115 14.24 -10.79 32.48
N GLU A 116 13.04 -10.34 32.11
CA GLU A 116 12.67 -8.92 32.07
C GLU A 116 12.40 -8.37 33.49
N PRO A 117 13.14 -7.33 33.93
CA PRO A 117 12.91 -6.71 35.24
C PRO A 117 11.53 -6.05 35.30
N TRP A 118 10.69 -6.49 36.23
CA TRP A 118 9.47 -5.78 36.65
C TRP A 118 9.73 -5.00 37.95
N PRO A 119 9.30 -3.73 38.07
CA PRO A 119 8.56 -2.95 37.08
C PRO A 119 9.42 -2.56 35.86
N PRO A 120 8.79 -2.34 34.68
CA PRO A 120 9.49 -1.76 33.54
C PRO A 120 10.20 -0.46 33.97
N PRO A 121 11.37 -0.13 33.37
CA PRO A 121 12.09 1.09 33.69
C PRO A 121 11.18 2.32 33.73
N ALA A 122 11.40 3.22 34.69
CA ALA A 122 10.52 4.37 34.95
C ALA A 122 10.41 5.39 33.78
N SER A 123 11.11 5.14 32.68
CA SER A 123 11.07 5.88 31.42
C SER A 123 11.01 4.88 30.25
N GLY A 124 9.89 4.91 29.53
CA GLY A 124 9.63 4.08 28.35
C GLY A 124 8.21 4.30 27.85
N CYS A 125 7.96 3.98 26.59
CA CYS A 125 6.72 4.30 25.88
C CYS A 125 5.98 3.02 25.50
N TYR A 126 4.66 3.08 25.48
CA TYR A 126 3.83 2.00 24.95
C TYR A 126 3.28 2.37 23.57
N LYS A 127 3.17 1.38 22.68
CA LYS A 127 2.42 1.48 21.42
C LYS A 127 1.83 0.12 21.08
N ASP A 128 0.55 0.09 20.69
CA ASP A 128 -0.19 -1.11 20.25
C ASP A 128 -0.08 -2.30 21.23
N GLY A 129 -0.01 -2.00 22.53
CA GLY A 129 0.16 -2.98 23.63
C GLY A 129 1.61 -3.36 23.95
N GLN A 130 2.58 -3.05 23.08
CA GLN A 130 4.00 -3.34 23.27
C GLN A 130 4.73 -2.20 24.02
N TYR A 131 5.68 -2.58 24.88
CA TYR A 131 6.59 -1.65 25.58
C TYR A 131 7.87 -1.40 24.77
N TYR A 132 8.35 -0.15 24.81
CA TYR A 132 9.61 0.28 24.20
C TYR A 132 10.40 1.13 25.21
N GLY A 133 11.71 0.88 25.29
CA GLY A 133 12.58 1.62 26.21
C GLY A 133 12.72 3.11 25.87
N GLU A 134 13.13 3.90 26.86
CA GLU A 134 13.47 5.32 26.66
C GLU A 134 14.50 5.49 25.53
N GLY A 135 14.28 6.48 24.66
CA GLY A 135 15.15 6.77 23.54
C GLY A 135 14.98 5.87 22.31
N THR A 136 14.22 4.76 22.39
CA THR A 136 13.90 3.91 21.23
C THR A 136 13.26 4.74 20.11
N ILE A 137 13.66 4.48 18.87
CA ILE A 137 13.10 5.10 17.67
C ILE A 137 12.33 4.05 16.87
N ILE A 138 11.06 4.32 16.59
CA ILE A 138 10.21 3.50 15.73
C ILE A 138 9.78 4.29 14.48
N LYS A 139 9.44 3.58 13.41
CA LYS A 139 8.76 4.14 12.24
C LYS A 139 7.25 4.02 12.42
N ASP A 140 6.54 5.12 12.27
CA ASP A 140 5.08 5.17 12.27
C ASP A 140 4.59 5.70 10.92
N ASN A 141 4.22 4.78 10.02
CA ASN A 141 4.09 5.07 8.60
C ASN A 141 5.37 5.78 8.10
N CYS A 142 5.27 7.01 7.58
CA CYS A 142 6.43 7.79 7.13
C CYS A 142 7.21 8.47 8.26
N ASN A 143 6.60 8.65 9.44
CA ASN A 143 7.14 9.44 10.53
C ASN A 143 8.14 8.66 11.38
N SER A 144 9.14 9.35 11.90
CA SER A 144 10.12 8.81 12.86
C SER A 144 9.71 9.25 14.26
N CYS A 145 9.43 8.30 15.15
CA CYS A 145 8.94 8.53 16.50
C CYS A 145 9.97 8.07 17.52
N LYS A 146 10.54 9.02 18.27
CA LYS A 146 11.45 8.73 19.38
C LYS A 146 10.70 8.73 20.71
N CYS A 147 10.85 7.66 21.49
CA CYS A 147 10.37 7.63 22.87
C CYS A 147 11.18 8.62 23.71
N PHE A 148 10.50 9.53 24.40
CA PHE A 148 11.13 10.50 25.30
C PHE A 148 10.22 10.82 26.48
N GLN A 149 10.70 10.54 27.70
CA GLN A 149 9.97 10.72 28.95
C GLN A 149 8.58 10.05 28.94
N GLY A 150 8.51 8.84 28.38
CA GLY A 150 7.26 8.08 28.25
C GLY A 150 6.26 8.59 27.19
N LEU A 151 6.64 9.61 26.39
CA LEU A 151 5.84 10.13 25.28
C LEU A 151 6.54 9.92 23.94
N TRP A 152 5.77 9.61 22.90
CA TRP A 152 6.27 9.54 21.52
C TRP A 152 6.45 10.92 20.92
N LYS A 153 7.70 11.33 20.69
CA LYS A 153 8.06 12.52 19.91
C LYS A 153 8.27 12.14 18.46
N CYS A 154 7.21 12.27 17.67
CA CYS A 154 7.22 12.00 16.23
C CYS A 154 7.57 13.23 15.39
N SER A 155 8.20 13.00 14.22
CA SER A 155 8.17 13.96 13.12
C SER A 155 6.73 14.25 12.69
N LYS A 156 6.52 15.36 11.96
CA LYS A 156 5.20 15.82 11.50
C LYS A 156 5.11 15.87 9.97
N GLU A 157 5.71 14.88 9.33
CA GLU A 157 5.67 14.73 7.87
C GLU A 157 4.29 14.25 7.42
N VAL A 158 3.84 14.77 6.27
CA VAL A 158 2.61 14.31 5.62
C VAL A 158 2.92 13.03 4.87
N CYS A 159 2.38 11.91 5.33
CA CYS A 159 2.54 10.62 4.67
C CYS A 159 1.68 10.51 3.41
N LEU A 160 2.18 9.78 2.43
CA LEU A 160 1.53 9.57 1.13
C LEU A 160 0.25 8.73 1.28
N VAL A 161 0.35 7.62 2.02
CA VAL A 161 -0.81 6.79 2.40
C VAL A 161 -1.37 7.32 3.73
N ARG A 162 -2.65 7.68 3.74
CA ARG A 162 -3.36 8.27 4.90
C ARG A 162 -4.79 7.75 4.98
N GLN A 163 -5.12 7.09 6.08
CA GLN A 163 -6.42 6.46 6.27
C GLN A 163 -7.57 7.48 6.35
N ASP A 164 -7.33 8.66 6.93
CA ASP A 164 -8.29 9.75 7.00
C ASP A 164 -8.60 10.35 5.61
N LEU A 165 -7.61 10.37 4.70
CA LEU A 165 -7.81 10.81 3.33
C LEU A 165 -8.60 9.76 2.52
N ILE A 166 -8.25 8.48 2.65
CA ILE A 166 -8.99 7.36 2.01
C ILE A 166 -10.46 7.38 2.44
N GLN A 167 -10.72 7.47 3.75
CA GLN A 167 -12.09 7.54 4.29
C GLN A 167 -12.85 8.77 3.79
N ARG A 168 -12.20 9.93 3.69
CA ARG A 168 -12.80 11.17 3.16
C ARG A 168 -13.18 11.06 1.69
N ILE A 169 -12.33 10.44 0.86
CA ILE A 169 -12.62 10.22 -0.56
C ILE A 169 -13.79 9.25 -0.70
N ASN A 170 -13.73 8.10 -0.01
CA ASN A 170 -14.74 7.05 -0.11
C ASN A 170 -16.09 7.38 0.54
N SER A 171 -16.18 8.45 1.33
CA SER A 171 -17.44 8.99 1.87
C SER A 171 -17.98 10.20 1.08
N GLY A 172 -17.23 10.69 0.09
CA GLY A 172 -17.66 11.75 -0.81
C GLY A 172 -18.10 11.24 -2.17
N ASP A 173 -18.90 12.03 -2.88
CA ASP A 173 -19.31 11.74 -4.26
C ASP A 173 -18.34 12.38 -5.27
N TYR A 174 -17.18 11.72 -5.46
CA TYR A 174 -16.14 12.16 -6.40
C TYR A 174 -16.13 11.37 -7.72
N GLY A 175 -16.93 10.31 -7.85
CA GLY A 175 -16.95 9.41 -9.02
C GLY A 175 -15.85 8.35 -9.06
N TRP A 176 -15.02 8.25 -8.03
CA TRP A 176 -13.94 7.25 -7.90
C TRP A 176 -13.72 6.85 -6.43
N LYS A 177 -13.03 5.72 -6.20
CA LYS A 177 -12.68 5.22 -4.86
C LYS A 177 -11.18 5.18 -4.63
N ALA A 178 -10.79 5.44 -3.39
CA ALA A 178 -9.42 5.36 -2.90
C ALA A 178 -9.14 4.06 -2.12
N ASP A 179 -7.90 3.60 -2.13
CA ASP A 179 -7.40 2.49 -1.32
C ASP A 179 -5.97 2.74 -0.81
N ASN A 180 -5.47 1.84 0.04
CA ASN A 180 -4.08 1.83 0.47
C ASN A 180 -3.22 0.93 -0.44
N TYR A 181 -1.94 1.28 -0.57
CA TYR A 181 -0.96 0.54 -1.36
C TYR A 181 0.35 0.40 -0.59
N SER A 182 0.78 -0.85 -0.35
CA SER A 182 2.02 -1.16 0.40
C SER A 182 3.27 -0.50 -0.21
N GLN A 183 3.34 -0.40 -1.54
CA GLN A 183 4.42 0.28 -2.28
C GLN A 183 4.57 1.78 -2.01
N PHE A 184 3.60 2.41 -1.33
CA PHE A 184 3.60 3.82 -0.93
C PHE A 184 3.63 4.00 0.60
N TRP A 185 3.50 2.91 1.36
CA TRP A 185 3.58 2.95 2.82
C TRP A 185 4.97 3.41 3.27
N GLY A 186 5.03 4.27 4.29
CA GLY A 186 6.29 4.80 4.78
C GLY A 186 6.90 5.93 3.95
N MET A 187 6.33 6.30 2.80
CA MET A 187 6.77 7.46 2.02
C MET A 187 6.06 8.74 2.47
N THR A 188 6.80 9.85 2.50
CA THR A 188 6.20 11.19 2.58
C THR A 188 5.57 11.60 1.24
N VAL A 189 4.64 12.56 1.25
CA VAL A 189 4.09 13.15 0.01
C VAL A 189 5.20 13.75 -0.86
N GLY A 190 6.20 14.40 -0.23
CA GLY A 190 7.36 14.95 -0.93
C GLY A 190 8.21 13.87 -1.61
N GLU A 191 8.43 12.72 -0.97
CA GLU A 191 9.11 11.59 -1.59
C GLU A 191 8.31 10.93 -2.70
N GLY A 192 7.01 10.70 -2.52
CA GLY A 192 6.14 10.16 -3.59
C GLY A 192 6.18 11.06 -4.82
N PHE A 193 6.03 12.36 -4.60
CA PHE A 193 6.17 13.38 -5.64
C PHE A 193 7.55 13.36 -6.30
N LYS A 194 8.65 13.20 -5.54
CA LYS A 194 10.01 13.13 -6.10
C LYS A 194 10.27 11.85 -6.89
N LYS A 195 9.92 10.69 -6.32
CA LYS A 195 10.25 9.34 -6.80
C LYS A 195 9.33 8.84 -7.91
N ARG A 196 8.08 9.31 -8.00
CA ARG A 196 7.10 8.85 -9.01
C ARG A 196 6.72 9.90 -10.06
N LEU A 197 6.84 11.20 -9.77
CA LEU A 197 6.41 12.27 -10.70
C LEU A 197 7.63 12.93 -11.36
N GLY A 198 7.95 12.50 -12.58
CA GLY A 198 9.20 12.84 -13.27
C GLY A 198 9.10 13.93 -14.32
N THR A 199 7.92 14.27 -14.79
CA THR A 199 7.79 15.10 -15.99
C THR A 199 7.87 16.57 -15.63
N PHE A 200 8.73 17.34 -16.30
CA PHE A 200 8.77 18.79 -16.13
C PHE A 200 7.51 19.46 -16.72
N PRO A 201 7.08 20.62 -16.19
CA PRO A 201 6.00 21.39 -16.79
C PRO A 201 6.26 21.68 -18.28
N PRO A 202 5.21 21.74 -19.12
CA PRO A 202 5.38 21.96 -20.55
C PRO A 202 6.11 23.28 -20.82
N SER A 203 7.21 23.20 -21.56
CA SER A 203 8.00 24.37 -21.91
C SER A 203 7.26 25.27 -22.92
N HIS A 204 7.59 26.56 -22.96
CA HIS A 204 7.07 27.47 -23.99
C HIS A 204 7.37 26.96 -25.41
N SER A 205 8.52 26.30 -25.62
CA SER A 205 8.86 25.67 -26.90
C SER A 205 7.95 24.50 -27.26
N LEU A 206 7.50 23.70 -26.28
CA LEU A 206 6.54 22.61 -26.49
C LEU A 206 5.15 23.16 -26.79
N LEU A 207 4.69 24.17 -26.05
CA LEU A 207 3.37 24.79 -26.26
C LEU A 207 3.27 25.44 -27.65
N ASN A 208 4.35 26.08 -28.12
CA ASN A 208 4.43 26.72 -29.43
C ASN A 208 4.80 25.77 -30.58
N MET A 209 4.92 24.45 -30.34
CA MET A 209 5.04 23.49 -31.44
C MET A 209 3.82 23.55 -32.34
N ARG A 210 4.05 23.40 -33.65
CA ARG A 210 2.98 23.29 -34.64
C ARG A 210 2.04 22.15 -34.26
N GLU A 211 0.74 22.46 -34.18
CA GLU A 211 -0.29 21.44 -33.98
C GLU A 211 -0.42 20.55 -35.23
N ALA A 212 -0.76 19.28 -35.01
CA ALA A 212 -1.18 18.39 -36.08
C ALA A 212 -2.30 19.04 -36.91
N SER A 213 -2.19 19.02 -38.23
CA SER A 213 -3.21 19.54 -39.14
C SER A 213 -4.39 18.58 -39.23
N GLY A 214 -5.17 18.48 -38.15
CA GLY A 214 -6.39 17.69 -38.06
C GLY A 214 -7.61 18.59 -38.12
N ASN A 215 -8.43 18.43 -39.16
CA ASN A 215 -9.79 18.99 -39.15
C ASN A 215 -10.55 18.30 -38.02
N SER A 216 -11.04 19.07 -37.05
CA SER A 216 -11.90 18.56 -35.97
C SER A 216 -13.21 18.05 -36.59
N LEU A 217 -13.52 16.78 -36.36
CA LEU A 217 -14.83 16.23 -36.69
C LEU A 217 -15.83 16.58 -35.57
N PRO A 218 -17.14 16.66 -35.89
CA PRO A 218 -18.20 16.68 -34.88
C PRO A 218 -18.14 15.44 -33.97
N GLU A 219 -18.58 15.58 -32.72
CA GLU A 219 -18.50 14.55 -31.69
C GLU A 219 -19.30 13.29 -32.07
N GLU A 220 -20.42 13.47 -32.77
CA GLU A 220 -21.32 12.42 -33.25
C GLU A 220 -20.71 11.54 -34.38
N LYS A 221 -19.47 11.83 -34.80
CA LYS A 221 -18.68 10.99 -35.71
C LYS A 221 -17.73 10.04 -35.00
N PHE A 222 -17.60 10.13 -33.68
CA PHE A 222 -16.79 9.24 -32.87
C PHE A 222 -17.66 8.15 -32.22
N PRO A 223 -17.12 6.95 -31.97
CA PRO A 223 -17.81 5.95 -31.17
C PRO A 223 -17.86 6.38 -29.69
N GLU A 224 -18.92 6.00 -28.99
CA GLU A 224 -19.09 6.23 -27.54
C GLU A 224 -17.96 5.59 -26.71
N PHE A 225 -17.38 4.49 -27.22
CA PHE A 225 -16.25 3.80 -26.61
C PHE A 225 -15.17 3.49 -27.64
N PHE A 226 -13.91 3.72 -27.26
CA PHE A 226 -12.74 3.32 -28.02
C PHE A 226 -11.65 2.78 -27.07
N SER A 227 -10.89 1.79 -27.53
CA SER A 227 -9.59 1.46 -26.93
C SER A 227 -8.63 0.99 -28.02
N ALA A 228 -7.42 1.52 -28.01
CA ALA A 228 -6.34 1.09 -28.90
C ALA A 228 -6.05 -0.41 -28.74
N THR A 229 -6.21 -1.00 -27.54
CA THR A 229 -5.98 -2.44 -27.31
C THR A 229 -6.98 -3.34 -28.03
N TYR A 230 -8.20 -2.87 -28.28
CA TYR A 230 -9.19 -3.61 -29.07
C TYR A 230 -9.04 -3.37 -30.58
N LYS A 231 -8.58 -2.18 -30.99
CA LYS A 231 -8.35 -1.87 -32.41
C LYS A 231 -7.08 -2.51 -32.97
N TRP A 232 -6.03 -2.57 -32.16
CA TRP A 232 -4.74 -3.16 -32.51
C TRP A 232 -4.33 -4.18 -31.43
N PRO A 233 -4.98 -5.37 -31.41
CA PRO A 233 -4.62 -6.43 -30.47
C PRO A 233 -3.14 -6.80 -30.62
N ASP A 234 -2.50 -7.14 -29.51
CA ASP A 234 -1.09 -7.53 -29.40
C ASP A 234 -0.04 -6.49 -29.86
N TRP A 235 -0.45 -5.31 -30.36
CA TRP A 235 0.44 -4.23 -30.83
C TRP A 235 0.54 -3.06 -29.84
N ILE A 236 -0.28 -3.06 -28.79
CA ILE A 236 -0.23 -2.08 -27.70
C ILE A 236 0.49 -2.72 -26.53
N HIS A 237 1.69 -2.22 -26.22
CA HIS A 237 2.52 -2.79 -25.17
C HIS A 237 1.97 -2.49 -23.77
N ASP A 238 2.09 -3.46 -22.87
CA ASP A 238 1.74 -3.34 -21.46
C ASP A 238 2.48 -2.19 -20.75
N PRO A 239 1.90 -1.63 -19.67
CA PRO A 239 2.55 -0.62 -18.85
C PRO A 239 3.79 -1.17 -18.13
N LEU A 240 4.91 -0.47 -18.26
CA LEU A 240 6.15 -0.76 -17.54
C LEU A 240 6.20 0.03 -16.21
N ASP A 241 6.71 -0.59 -15.13
CA ASP A 241 6.91 0.08 -13.85
C ASP A 241 8.19 0.92 -13.82
N GLN A 242 8.04 2.23 -13.59
CA GLN A 242 9.14 3.18 -13.40
C GLN A 242 9.76 3.14 -11.97
N ARG A 243 9.31 2.24 -11.09
CA ARG A 243 9.77 2.07 -9.70
C ARG A 243 9.83 3.42 -8.98
N ASN A 244 10.85 3.64 -8.15
CA ASN A 244 11.10 4.90 -7.43
C ASN A 244 11.97 5.89 -8.21
N CYS A 245 11.96 5.81 -9.54
CA CYS A 245 12.65 6.73 -10.45
C CYS A 245 11.64 7.70 -11.06
N GLY A 246 11.88 9.00 -10.95
CA GLY A 246 11.05 10.06 -11.55
C GLY A 246 11.26 10.15 -13.06
N ALA A 247 10.88 9.11 -13.79
CA ALA A 247 11.17 8.93 -15.22
C ALA A 247 9.92 8.76 -16.11
N SER A 248 8.73 9.15 -15.63
CA SER A 248 7.47 9.15 -16.40
C SER A 248 7.62 9.74 -17.82
N TRP A 249 8.45 10.77 -17.96
CA TRP A 249 8.81 11.42 -19.23
C TRP A 249 9.46 10.46 -20.24
N ALA A 250 10.33 9.56 -19.80
CA ALA A 250 11.00 8.56 -20.63
C ALA A 250 10.08 7.37 -20.92
N PHE A 251 9.46 6.80 -19.88
CA PHE A 251 8.58 5.63 -19.99
C PHE A 251 7.38 5.86 -20.92
N SER A 252 6.65 6.97 -20.74
CA SER A 252 5.51 7.29 -21.62
C SER A 252 5.94 7.64 -23.05
N THR A 253 7.13 8.24 -23.24
CA THR A 253 7.65 8.51 -24.59
C THR A 253 8.02 7.21 -25.31
N ALA A 254 8.80 6.33 -24.66
CA ALA A 254 9.22 5.05 -25.22
C ALA A 254 8.02 4.14 -25.53
N SER A 255 7.05 4.04 -24.63
CA SER A 255 5.85 3.21 -24.83
C SER A 255 4.96 3.70 -25.98
N VAL A 256 4.72 5.02 -26.08
CA VAL A 256 3.95 5.59 -27.22
C VAL A 256 4.70 5.44 -28.54
N ALA A 257 6.03 5.56 -28.53
CA ALA A 257 6.84 5.34 -29.72
C ALA A 257 6.85 3.87 -30.16
N ALA A 258 6.93 2.91 -29.23
CA ALA A 258 6.85 1.48 -29.50
C ALA A 258 5.54 1.12 -30.21
N ASP A 259 4.40 1.41 -29.58
CA ASP A 259 3.06 1.12 -30.12
C ASP A 259 2.87 1.74 -31.52
N ARG A 260 3.31 3.00 -31.71
CA ARG A 260 3.21 3.67 -33.01
C ARG A 260 4.13 3.10 -34.07
N ILE A 261 5.31 2.58 -33.71
CA ILE A 261 6.18 1.85 -34.65
C ILE A 261 5.53 0.54 -35.07
N THR A 262 4.93 -0.21 -34.15
CA THR A 262 4.23 -1.46 -34.47
C THR A 262 3.02 -1.24 -35.35
N ILE A 263 2.15 -0.26 -35.01
CA ILE A 263 1.00 0.12 -35.83
C ILE A 263 1.45 0.61 -37.22
N ARG A 264 2.49 1.44 -37.31
CA ARG A 264 2.96 2.01 -38.59
C ARG A 264 3.72 1.01 -39.46
N SER A 265 4.29 -0.03 -38.87
CA SER A 265 4.96 -1.12 -39.58
C SER A 265 4.06 -2.31 -39.86
N GLU A 266 2.75 -2.21 -39.57
CA GLU A 266 1.77 -3.29 -39.79
C GLU A 266 2.19 -4.61 -39.11
N GLY A 267 2.71 -4.49 -37.87
CA GLY A 267 3.17 -5.63 -37.08
C GLY A 267 4.55 -6.19 -37.46
N GLN A 268 5.26 -5.60 -38.42
CA GLN A 268 6.61 -6.05 -38.80
C GLN A 268 7.71 -5.67 -37.77
N ILE A 269 7.42 -4.75 -36.85
CA ILE A 269 8.32 -4.35 -35.76
C ILE A 269 7.51 -4.31 -34.45
N THR A 270 7.68 -5.32 -33.60
CA THR A 270 6.94 -5.48 -32.33
C THR A 270 7.84 -5.25 -31.10
N ASP A 271 8.99 -4.61 -31.28
CA ASP A 271 9.93 -4.33 -30.21
C ASP A 271 9.41 -3.23 -29.27
N ASN A 272 9.28 -3.56 -27.98
CA ASN A 272 9.15 -2.55 -26.94
C ASN A 272 10.47 -1.76 -26.82
N LEU A 273 10.40 -0.45 -26.55
CA LEU A 273 11.57 0.44 -26.56
C LEU A 273 12.15 0.67 -25.16
N SER A 274 13.47 0.86 -25.09
CA SER A 274 14.14 1.10 -23.82
C SER A 274 13.90 2.52 -23.27
N ALA A 275 13.05 2.61 -22.26
CA ALA A 275 12.97 3.78 -21.40
C ALA A 275 14.30 4.05 -20.66
N GLN A 276 15.06 2.99 -20.32
CA GLN A 276 16.36 3.10 -19.65
C GLN A 276 17.39 3.84 -20.51
N ASN A 277 17.39 3.60 -21.83
CA ASN A 277 18.27 4.29 -22.75
C ASN A 277 18.03 5.80 -22.73
N LEU A 278 16.77 6.25 -22.73
CA LEU A 278 16.43 7.67 -22.53
C LEU A 278 16.91 8.18 -21.17
N ILE A 279 16.61 7.47 -20.07
CA ILE A 279 16.96 7.88 -18.70
C ILE A 279 18.48 8.08 -18.53
N SER A 280 19.29 7.20 -19.10
CA SER A 280 20.74 7.19 -18.94
C SER A 280 21.50 7.99 -20.00
N CYS A 281 20.93 8.24 -21.18
CA CYS A 281 21.66 8.80 -22.33
C CYS A 281 21.06 10.08 -22.95
N ASP A 282 19.77 10.36 -22.80
CA ASP A 282 19.24 11.71 -23.08
C ASP A 282 19.60 12.61 -21.90
N THR A 283 20.68 13.38 -22.04
CA THR A 283 21.26 14.21 -20.98
C THR A 283 21.09 15.71 -21.21
N ARG A 284 20.56 16.12 -22.36
CA ARG A 284 20.47 17.54 -22.75
C ARG A 284 19.23 18.20 -22.13
N ASN A 285 19.42 18.85 -20.99
CA ASN A 285 18.36 19.42 -20.15
C ASN A 285 17.39 18.37 -19.56
N GLN A 286 17.88 17.14 -19.41
CA GLN A 286 17.21 16.03 -18.75
C GLN A 286 18.02 15.61 -17.52
N HIS A 287 17.37 15.04 -16.51
CA HIS A 287 17.98 14.71 -15.22
C HIS A 287 17.66 13.27 -14.78
N GLY A 288 17.43 12.35 -15.73
CA GLY A 288 17.17 10.94 -15.48
C GLY A 288 16.00 10.73 -14.52
N CYS A 289 16.27 10.05 -13.40
CA CYS A 289 15.30 9.82 -12.31
C CYS A 289 14.91 11.06 -11.50
N ASN A 290 15.56 12.22 -11.69
CA ASN A 290 15.12 13.49 -11.10
C ASN A 290 14.17 14.28 -12.02
N GLY A 291 13.98 13.81 -13.26
CA GLY A 291 12.95 14.28 -14.18
C GLY A 291 13.46 14.69 -15.56
N GLY A 292 12.53 15.03 -16.44
CA GLY A 292 12.81 15.40 -17.82
C GLY A 292 11.59 15.97 -18.56
N SER A 293 11.84 16.59 -19.70
CA SER A 293 10.80 17.09 -20.62
C SER A 293 10.51 16.09 -21.74
N ILE A 294 9.23 15.99 -22.12
CA ILE A 294 8.80 15.09 -23.20
C ILE A 294 9.30 15.57 -24.57
N ASP A 295 9.45 16.90 -24.76
CA ASP A 295 9.97 17.45 -26.02
C ASP A 295 11.46 17.15 -26.23
N GLY A 296 12.22 17.03 -25.13
CA GLY A 296 13.59 16.51 -25.15
C GLY A 296 13.63 15.06 -25.64
N ALA A 297 12.82 14.19 -25.04
CA ALA A 297 12.79 12.76 -25.38
C ALA A 297 12.35 12.50 -26.84
N TRP A 298 11.31 13.18 -27.33
CA TRP A 298 10.90 13.08 -28.74
C TRP A 298 11.94 13.65 -29.72
N ARG A 299 12.76 14.62 -29.29
CA ARG A 299 13.90 15.14 -30.05
C ARG A 299 15.06 14.16 -30.04
N TYR A 300 15.31 13.48 -28.93
CA TYR A 300 16.30 12.41 -28.81
C TYR A 300 15.94 11.23 -29.74
N LEU A 301 14.71 10.71 -29.67
CA LEU A 301 14.19 9.68 -30.58
C LEU A 301 14.32 10.05 -32.06
N LYS A 302 14.23 11.34 -32.41
CA LYS A 302 14.38 11.80 -33.79
C LYS A 302 15.83 11.84 -34.28
N THR A 303 16.78 12.04 -33.38
CA THR A 303 18.17 12.43 -33.73
C THR A 303 19.21 11.35 -33.42
N HIS A 304 18.96 10.58 -32.36
CA HIS A 304 19.83 9.52 -31.85
C HIS A 304 19.10 8.16 -31.86
N GLY A 305 17.76 8.15 -31.76
CA GLY A 305 16.98 6.94 -31.58
C GLY A 305 17.14 6.33 -30.19
N VAL A 306 16.55 5.15 -29.98
CA VAL A 306 16.76 4.31 -28.79
C VAL A 306 16.86 2.84 -29.18
N VAL A 307 17.46 2.01 -28.32
CA VAL A 307 17.43 0.54 -28.49
C VAL A 307 16.14 -0.10 -27.95
N SER A 308 15.95 -1.39 -28.24
CA SER A 308 14.87 -2.20 -27.65
C SER A 308 15.01 -2.32 -26.12
N TYR A 309 13.88 -2.58 -25.45
CA TYR A 309 13.85 -2.93 -24.03
C TYR A 309 14.69 -4.18 -23.74
N ALA A 310 14.72 -5.15 -24.65
CA ALA A 310 15.54 -6.36 -24.53
C ALA A 310 17.04 -6.03 -24.52
N CYS A 311 17.50 -5.08 -25.34
CA CYS A 311 18.89 -4.62 -25.39
C CYS A 311 19.31 -3.89 -24.10
N TYR A 312 18.47 -2.97 -23.63
CA TYR A 312 18.74 -2.19 -22.42
C TYR A 312 17.52 -2.17 -21.48
N PRO A 313 17.36 -3.21 -20.64
CA PRO A 313 16.20 -3.33 -19.74
C PRO A 313 16.11 -2.20 -18.71
N SER A 314 14.88 -1.92 -18.25
CA SER A 314 14.66 -0.98 -17.14
C SER A 314 15.30 -1.50 -15.87
N PHE A 315 16.08 -0.66 -15.19
CA PHE A 315 16.76 -1.00 -13.93
C PHE A 315 17.72 -2.21 -14.04
N TRP A 316 18.29 -2.46 -15.23
CA TRP A 316 19.27 -3.54 -15.44
C TRP A 316 20.45 -3.49 -14.46
N ASN A 317 20.73 -2.30 -13.92
CA ASN A 317 21.90 -1.98 -13.12
C ASN A 317 21.65 -1.96 -11.61
N ASP A 318 20.48 -2.41 -11.11
CA ASP A 318 20.15 -2.43 -9.67
C ASP A 318 21.09 -3.33 -8.82
N HIS A 319 22.02 -4.05 -9.46
CA HIS A 319 23.11 -4.81 -8.83
C HIS A 319 24.47 -4.07 -8.80
N LEU A 320 24.61 -2.90 -9.43
CA LEU A 320 25.83 -2.08 -9.38
C LEU A 320 25.65 -0.85 -8.47
N GLN A 321 26.78 -0.31 -8.00
CA GLN A 321 26.81 0.72 -6.96
C GLN A 321 26.07 2.03 -7.37
N PRO A 322 25.53 2.80 -6.41
CA PRO A 322 24.74 4.02 -6.69
C PRO A 322 25.43 5.09 -7.56
N SER A 323 26.76 5.08 -7.64
CA SER A 323 27.55 5.93 -8.54
C SER A 323 27.38 5.62 -10.02
N SER A 324 26.71 4.51 -10.38
CA SER A 324 26.55 4.03 -11.76
C SER A 324 25.17 4.28 -12.38
N GLU A 325 24.18 4.75 -11.62
CA GLU A 325 22.77 4.89 -12.05
C GLU A 325 22.58 5.80 -13.28
N ASN A 326 23.43 6.82 -13.45
CA ASN A 326 23.35 7.80 -14.53
C ASN A 326 24.39 7.59 -15.66
N ARG A 327 25.09 6.45 -15.71
CA ARG A 327 26.05 6.21 -16.79
C ARG A 327 25.32 5.75 -18.05
N CYS A 328 25.53 6.44 -19.17
CA CYS A 328 25.11 5.93 -20.48
C CYS A 328 26.00 4.75 -20.89
N TYR A 329 25.42 3.55 -21.01
CA TYR A 329 26.11 2.36 -21.54
C TYR A 329 25.91 2.19 -23.06
N VAL A 330 24.86 2.81 -23.62
CA VAL A 330 24.47 2.67 -25.03
C VAL A 330 24.24 4.04 -25.64
N SER A 331 25.26 4.57 -26.30
CA SER A 331 25.14 5.77 -27.11
C SER A 331 25.11 5.43 -28.60
N SER A 332 24.44 6.31 -29.36
CA SER A 332 24.47 6.35 -30.81
C SER A 332 25.04 7.69 -31.26
N GLU A 333 25.74 7.66 -32.40
CA GLU A 333 26.03 8.91 -33.12
C GLU A 333 24.76 9.43 -33.83
N TYR A 334 24.70 10.74 -33.98
CA TYR A 334 23.62 11.42 -34.69
C TYR A 334 23.37 10.81 -36.08
N GLY A 335 22.13 10.39 -36.35
CA GLY A 335 21.72 9.86 -37.65
C GLY A 335 22.23 8.44 -37.99
N LYS A 336 22.71 7.66 -37.02
CA LYS A 336 22.96 6.21 -37.19
C LYS A 336 21.70 5.39 -36.93
N ASN A 337 21.64 4.21 -37.54
CA ASN A 337 20.56 3.22 -37.34
C ASN A 337 20.96 2.04 -36.43
N HIS A 338 22.22 2.00 -35.96
CA HIS A 338 22.74 1.00 -35.04
C HIS A 338 23.67 1.66 -34.01
N THR A 339 23.83 1.03 -32.85
CA THR A 339 24.71 1.53 -31.76
C THR A 339 26.19 1.29 -32.05
N ASN A 340 27.05 2.10 -31.44
CA ASN A 340 28.51 1.97 -31.58
C ASN A 340 29.11 0.83 -30.73
N GLY A 341 28.31 0.16 -29.89
CA GLY A 341 28.74 -0.89 -28.97
C GLY A 341 27.61 -1.86 -28.63
N PRO A 342 27.92 -2.98 -27.95
CA PRO A 342 26.96 -4.05 -27.65
C PRO A 342 25.89 -3.63 -26.64
N CYS A 343 24.81 -4.40 -26.60
CA CYS A 343 23.75 -4.25 -25.62
C CYS A 343 24.26 -4.53 -24.18
N PRO A 344 23.79 -3.78 -23.16
CA PRO A 344 24.06 -4.07 -21.75
C PRO A 344 23.54 -5.44 -21.35
N ASN A 345 22.37 -5.82 -21.86
CA ASN A 345 21.94 -7.21 -21.82
C ASN A 345 22.74 -8.05 -22.82
N ALA A 346 23.68 -8.85 -22.32
CA ALA A 346 24.51 -9.73 -23.13
C ALA A 346 23.75 -10.88 -23.83
N LEU A 347 22.45 -11.07 -23.53
CA LEU A 347 21.57 -12.02 -24.22
C LEU A 347 20.93 -11.41 -25.48
N GLU A 348 21.05 -10.10 -25.70
CA GLU A 348 20.51 -9.42 -26.88
C GLU A 348 21.65 -9.10 -27.86
N GLU A 349 21.58 -9.65 -29.06
CA GLU A 349 22.54 -9.41 -30.14
C GLU A 349 22.15 -8.20 -31.00
N SER A 350 20.87 -7.80 -30.99
CA SER A 350 20.35 -6.71 -31.81
C SER A 350 20.82 -5.34 -31.33
N ASN A 351 21.79 -4.76 -32.05
CA ASN A 351 22.28 -3.39 -31.85
C ASN A 351 21.43 -2.31 -32.56
N ARG A 352 20.17 -2.63 -32.92
CA ARG A 352 19.28 -1.80 -33.71
C ARG A 352 18.79 -0.56 -32.95
N LEU A 353 18.78 0.59 -33.65
CA LEU A 353 18.16 1.81 -33.17
C LEU A 353 16.79 2.03 -33.81
N TYR A 354 15.86 2.47 -32.99
CA TYR A 354 14.51 2.87 -33.36
C TYR A 354 14.43 4.40 -33.36
N LEU A 355 14.25 4.99 -34.55
CA LEU A 355 14.17 6.44 -34.75
C LEU A 355 12.75 6.87 -35.12
N CYS A 356 12.34 8.05 -34.65
CA CYS A 356 11.04 8.67 -34.97
C CYS A 356 11.19 9.83 -35.96
N ALA A 357 10.43 9.85 -37.05
CA ALA A 357 10.62 10.82 -38.13
C ALA A 357 10.43 12.30 -37.71
N SER A 358 9.25 12.66 -37.19
CA SER A 358 8.97 13.99 -36.64
C SER A 358 7.86 13.94 -35.61
N HIS A 359 8.08 14.64 -34.49
CA HIS A 359 7.09 14.86 -33.44
C HIS A 359 6.34 16.19 -33.68
N TYR A 360 5.10 16.25 -33.21
CA TYR A 360 4.23 17.42 -33.28
C TYR A 360 3.32 17.44 -32.04
N ARG A 361 2.72 18.59 -31.74
CA ARG A 361 1.75 18.69 -30.66
C ARG A 361 0.36 18.31 -31.18
N VAL A 362 -0.41 17.57 -30.39
CA VAL A 362 -1.86 17.37 -30.64
C VAL A 362 -2.60 18.54 -30.01
N SER A 363 -3.66 19.03 -30.67
CA SER A 363 -4.49 20.09 -30.11
C SER A 363 -5.11 19.64 -28.78
N SER A 364 -5.33 20.54 -27.83
CA SER A 364 -6.02 20.22 -26.56
C SER A 364 -7.54 20.03 -26.69
N LYS A 365 -8.06 19.99 -27.93
CA LYS A 365 -9.45 19.68 -28.24
C LYS A 365 -9.66 18.16 -28.22
N GLU A 366 -10.63 17.72 -27.44
CA GLU A 366 -10.99 16.30 -27.25
C GLU A 366 -11.18 15.55 -28.58
N THR A 367 -12.03 16.04 -29.48
CA THR A 367 -12.25 15.40 -30.79
C THR A 367 -11.00 15.31 -31.68
N VAL A 368 -9.99 16.17 -31.47
CA VAL A 368 -8.69 16.09 -32.18
C VAL A 368 -7.81 15.02 -31.55
N ILE A 369 -7.85 14.86 -30.22
CA ILE A 369 -7.14 13.80 -29.49
C ILE A 369 -7.75 12.44 -29.83
N MET A 370 -9.08 12.29 -29.75
CA MET A 370 -9.81 11.08 -30.14
C MET A 370 -9.46 10.68 -31.57
N LYS A 371 -9.49 11.63 -32.52
CA LYS A 371 -9.13 11.38 -33.92
C LYS A 371 -7.69 10.92 -34.09
N GLU A 372 -6.74 11.56 -33.41
CA GLU A 372 -5.32 11.18 -33.48
C GLU A 372 -5.07 9.77 -32.91
N ILE A 373 -5.74 9.42 -31.80
CA ILE A 373 -5.68 8.07 -31.20
C ILE A 373 -6.33 7.05 -32.14
N MET A 374 -7.52 7.32 -32.67
CA MET A 374 -8.22 6.43 -33.60
C MET A 374 -7.46 6.22 -34.92
N ASP A 375 -6.87 7.27 -35.49
CA ASP A 375 -6.22 7.19 -36.80
C ASP A 375 -4.79 6.63 -36.72
N LYS A 376 -4.05 6.91 -35.63
CA LYS A 376 -2.60 6.65 -35.55
C LYS A 376 -2.12 5.94 -34.27
N GLY A 377 -3.04 5.53 -33.40
CA GLY A 377 -2.69 4.86 -32.15
C GLY A 377 -2.31 5.82 -31.02
N PRO A 378 -1.87 5.27 -29.87
CA PRO A 378 -1.74 5.99 -28.60
C PRO A 378 -1.00 7.32 -28.68
N VAL A 379 -1.36 8.27 -27.80
CA VAL A 379 -0.67 9.56 -27.67
C VAL A 379 -0.09 9.75 -26.28
N GLN A 380 0.91 10.62 -26.17
CA GLN A 380 1.45 11.03 -24.89
C GLN A 380 0.74 12.29 -24.38
N ALA A 381 0.34 12.31 -23.11
CA ALA A 381 -0.22 13.48 -22.45
C ALA A 381 0.57 13.84 -21.18
N ILE A 382 0.45 15.09 -20.74
CA ILE A 382 0.93 15.56 -19.43
C ILE A 382 -0.28 15.86 -18.56
N MET A 383 -0.35 15.24 -17.37
CA MET A 383 -1.38 15.49 -16.37
C MET A 383 -0.77 16.14 -15.12
N LYS A 384 -1.61 16.85 -14.35
CA LYS A 384 -1.27 17.30 -12.99
C LYS A 384 -1.68 16.20 -12.01
N VAL A 385 -0.72 15.71 -11.23
CA VAL A 385 -0.93 14.69 -10.21
C VAL A 385 -0.89 15.36 -8.83
N TYR A 386 -1.94 15.06 -8.05
CA TYR A 386 -2.14 15.52 -6.68
C TYR A 386 -1.90 14.33 -5.72
N GLU A 387 -1.87 14.59 -4.40
CA GLU A 387 -1.58 13.56 -3.39
C GLU A 387 -2.64 12.45 -3.30
N ASP A 388 -3.90 12.75 -3.62
CA ASP A 388 -5.05 11.83 -3.63
C ASP A 388 -4.98 10.82 -4.79
N PHE A 389 -4.42 11.20 -5.93
CA PHE A 389 -4.28 10.30 -7.09
C PHE A 389 -3.40 9.07 -6.81
N PHE A 390 -2.46 9.14 -5.85
CA PHE A 390 -1.65 7.99 -5.42
C PHE A 390 -2.46 6.90 -4.72
N LEU A 391 -3.71 7.20 -4.38
CA LEU A 391 -4.64 6.30 -3.70
C LEU A 391 -5.74 5.81 -4.65
N TYR A 392 -5.76 6.24 -5.91
CA TYR A 392 -6.79 5.86 -6.89
C TYR A 392 -6.86 4.34 -7.10
N LYS A 393 -8.07 3.78 -6.95
CA LYS A 393 -8.39 2.36 -7.17
C LYS A 393 -9.24 2.12 -8.41
N GLU A 394 -10.39 2.78 -8.49
CA GLU A 394 -11.44 2.52 -9.49
C GLU A 394 -12.35 3.73 -9.70
N GLY A 395 -13.03 3.79 -10.85
CA GLY A 395 -13.97 4.85 -11.23
C GLY A 395 -13.36 5.91 -12.16
N ILE A 396 -13.99 7.07 -12.27
CA ILE A 396 -13.49 8.19 -13.07
C ILE A 396 -12.83 9.20 -12.13
N TYR A 397 -11.50 9.23 -12.11
CA TYR A 397 -10.75 10.13 -11.23
C TYR A 397 -11.12 11.60 -11.47
N ARG A 398 -11.48 12.28 -10.38
CA ARG A 398 -11.65 13.73 -10.30
C ARG A 398 -10.96 14.22 -9.04
N CYS A 399 -10.07 15.20 -9.19
CA CYS A 399 -9.28 15.73 -8.08
C CYS A 399 -10.19 16.12 -6.90
N SER A 400 -10.02 15.47 -5.74
CA SER A 400 -10.87 15.69 -4.56
C SER A 400 -10.41 16.88 -3.71
N GLN A 401 -9.31 17.52 -4.12
CA GLN A 401 -8.55 18.51 -3.38
C GLN A 401 -9.02 19.95 -3.65
N LYS A 402 -8.79 20.83 -2.67
CA LYS A 402 -9.14 22.26 -2.77
C LYS A 402 -8.19 23.02 -3.70
N ALA A 403 -8.66 24.16 -4.20
CA ALA A 403 -7.81 25.12 -4.91
C ALA A 403 -6.57 25.49 -4.06
N GLY A 404 -5.39 25.41 -4.66
CA GLY A 404 -4.09 25.66 -3.99
C GLY A 404 -3.36 24.41 -3.47
N SER A 405 -3.97 23.21 -3.50
CA SER A 405 -3.25 21.97 -3.15
C SER A 405 -2.03 21.73 -4.06
N LYS A 406 -0.95 21.20 -3.47
CA LYS A 406 0.30 20.92 -4.19
C LYS A 406 0.11 19.80 -5.22
N TRP A 407 0.72 19.98 -6.38
CA TRP A 407 0.75 19.01 -7.48
C TRP A 407 2.13 19.00 -8.15
N ARG A 408 2.44 17.93 -8.89
CA ARG A 408 3.51 17.91 -9.90
C ARG A 408 2.99 17.37 -11.22
N THR A 409 3.71 17.63 -12.30
CA THR A 409 3.43 17.04 -13.62
C THR A 409 3.94 15.61 -13.73
N HIS A 410 3.17 14.79 -14.42
CA HIS A 410 3.48 13.41 -14.79
C HIS A 410 2.99 13.21 -16.22
N SER A 411 3.63 12.32 -16.99
CA SER A 411 3.21 12.04 -18.37
C SER A 411 2.80 10.59 -18.54
N VAL A 412 1.76 10.40 -19.34
CA VAL A 412 1.02 9.14 -19.49
C VAL A 412 0.84 8.80 -20.96
N LYS A 413 0.59 7.52 -21.24
CA LYS A 413 0.10 7.02 -22.52
C LYS A 413 -1.44 7.03 -22.48
N LEU A 414 -2.08 7.70 -23.43
CA LEU A 414 -3.53 7.65 -23.64
C LEU A 414 -3.88 6.64 -24.73
N LEU A 415 -4.84 5.76 -24.47
CA LEU A 415 -5.22 4.62 -25.32
C LEU A 415 -6.61 4.76 -25.96
N GLY A 416 -7.47 5.59 -25.40
CA GLY A 416 -8.88 5.80 -25.77
C GLY A 416 -9.53 6.75 -24.78
#